data_AF-A0A929J007-F1
#
_entry.id   AF-A0A929J007-F1
#
_cell.length_a   1.000
_cell.length_b   1.000
_cell.length_c   1.000
_cell.angle_alpha   90.00
_cell.angle_beta   90.00
_cell.angle_gamma   90.00
#
_symmetry.space_group_name_H-M   'P 1'
#
loop_
_entity.id
_entity.type
_entity.pdbx_description
1 polymer ?
#
loop_
_entity_poly.entity_id
_entity_poly.type
_entity_poly.pdbx_seq_one_letter_code
_entity_poly.pdbx_strand_id
1 'polypeptide(L)'
;MKKDIVAQPSSDKHTQLTILSDEIIKKQNYLSINLDNIITFDIVEPELLEAVEKYTDTLQYLWEFAKDLNLNGFCEICTFISDNIFECSFKSKSEKKLLFKQLNLWPQLVLEYLLSPDSGTKDIITYICQDNWPIHVSRKHANNISVQLTKDYTIGIIKTKNAKSPKQENKIPQENETSIQEIASELSSKQIEQAINADKIIASEEEAPKNLY
;
A
#
# COMPACT_ATOMS: atom_id res chain seq x y z
N MET A 1 21.90 -10.71 -43.45
CA MET A 1 22.03 -10.26 -42.06
C MET A 1 20.96 -10.93 -41.23
N LYS A 2 21.33 -11.94 -40.42
CA LYS A 2 20.42 -12.56 -39.46
C LYS A 2 20.35 -11.64 -38.24
N LYS A 3 19.15 -11.19 -37.86
CA LYS A 3 18.94 -10.46 -36.61
C LYS A 3 19.01 -11.47 -35.48
N ASP A 4 20.04 -11.36 -34.65
CA ASP A 4 20.13 -12.10 -33.40
C ASP A 4 18.99 -11.62 -32.49
N ILE A 5 18.03 -12.53 -32.27
CA ILE A 5 16.99 -12.37 -31.26
C ILE A 5 17.69 -12.59 -29.93
N VAL A 6 18.10 -11.50 -29.27
CA VAL A 6 18.54 -11.54 -27.88
C VAL A 6 17.34 -11.96 -27.04
N ALA A 7 17.29 -13.23 -26.69
CA ALA A 7 16.31 -13.77 -25.76
C ALA A 7 16.55 -13.08 -24.40
N GLN A 8 15.61 -12.22 -24.00
CA GLN A 8 15.55 -11.72 -22.63
C GLN A 8 15.41 -12.92 -21.68
N PRO A 9 16.26 -13.03 -20.63
CA PRO A 9 16.12 -14.10 -19.66
C PRO A 9 14.75 -13.94 -18.99
N SER A 10 13.97 -15.02 -18.98
CA SER A 10 12.73 -15.10 -18.22
C SER A 10 13.06 -15.03 -16.73
N SER A 11 13.23 -13.80 -16.23
CA SER A 11 13.54 -13.53 -14.83
C SER A 11 12.37 -13.98 -13.96
N ASP A 12 12.67 -14.87 -13.03
CA ASP A 12 11.72 -15.38 -12.04
C ASP A 12 11.18 -14.24 -11.16
N LYS A 13 9.87 -14.22 -10.89
CA LYS A 13 9.21 -13.16 -10.11
C LYS A 13 9.86 -13.03 -8.73
N HIS A 14 10.26 -14.14 -8.11
CA HIS A 14 10.95 -14.10 -6.83
C HIS A 14 12.29 -13.35 -6.92
N THR A 15 13.04 -13.54 -8.01
CA THR A 15 14.27 -12.78 -8.26
C THR A 15 13.99 -11.28 -8.39
N GLN A 16 12.89 -10.89 -9.05
CA GLN A 16 12.51 -9.48 -9.20
C GLN A 16 12.16 -8.84 -7.84
N LEU A 17 11.43 -9.54 -6.98
CA LEU A 17 11.11 -9.05 -5.63
C LEU A 17 12.36 -8.87 -4.77
N THR A 18 13.30 -9.82 -4.84
CA THR A 18 14.60 -9.69 -4.13
C THR A 18 15.40 -8.50 -4.66
N ILE A 19 15.48 -8.32 -5.98
CA ILE A 19 16.17 -7.18 -6.59
C ILE A 19 15.56 -5.85 -6.14
N LEU A 20 14.23 -5.75 -6.10
CA LEU A 20 13.55 -4.55 -5.60
C LEU A 20 13.82 -4.32 -4.10
N SER A 21 13.79 -5.38 -3.29
CA SER A 21 14.06 -5.31 -1.85
C SER A 21 15.46 -4.74 -1.59
N ASP A 22 16.47 -5.25 -2.28
CA ASP A 22 17.85 -4.77 -2.15
C ASP A 22 17.97 -3.28 -2.51
N GLU A 23 17.24 -2.84 -3.55
CA GLU A 23 17.28 -1.45 -3.96
C GLU A 23 16.57 -0.52 -2.97
N ILE A 24 15.44 -0.94 -2.40
CA ILE A 24 14.77 -0.19 -1.32
C ILE A 24 15.69 -0.04 -0.11
N ILE A 25 16.38 -1.11 0.31
CA ILE A 25 17.31 -1.08 1.44
C ILE A 25 18.44 -0.06 1.19
N LYS A 26 19.00 -0.01 -0.02
CA LYS A 26 20.04 0.98 -0.38
C LYS A 26 19.53 2.42 -0.33
N LYS A 27 18.26 2.65 -0.64
CA LYS A 27 17.65 4.00 -0.65
C LYS A 27 17.02 4.40 0.67
N GLN A 28 16.82 3.47 1.61
CA GLN A 28 16.10 3.71 2.86
C GLN A 28 16.67 4.90 3.65
N ASN A 29 18.00 4.98 3.80
CA ASN A 29 18.64 6.08 4.51
C ASN A 29 18.37 7.44 3.83
N TYR A 30 18.36 7.48 2.49
CA TYR A 30 18.06 8.69 1.74
C TYR A 30 16.60 9.12 1.94
N LEU A 31 15.66 8.18 1.91
CA LEU A 31 14.25 8.46 2.18
C LEU A 31 14.07 9.02 3.61
N SER A 32 14.65 8.37 4.62
CA SER A 32 14.51 8.81 6.01
C SER A 32 15.13 10.19 6.25
N ILE A 33 16.34 10.47 5.74
CA ILE A 33 16.98 11.79 5.90
C ILE A 33 16.12 12.91 5.28
N ASN A 34 15.61 12.68 4.07
CA ASN A 34 14.80 13.71 3.41
C ASN A 34 13.42 13.85 4.06
N LEU A 35 12.83 12.77 4.57
CA LEU A 35 11.60 12.87 5.36
C LEU A 35 11.80 13.67 6.64
N ASP A 36 12.90 13.45 7.37
CA ASP A 36 13.26 14.22 8.56
C ASP A 36 13.39 15.72 8.23
N ASN A 37 13.99 16.05 7.10
CA ASN A 37 14.07 17.43 6.62
C ASN A 37 12.68 18.00 6.28
N ILE A 38 11.83 17.24 5.59
CA ILE A 38 10.46 17.66 5.23
C ILE A 38 9.66 18.03 6.48
N ILE A 39 9.76 17.25 7.57
CA ILE A 39 9.04 17.52 8.82
C ILE A 39 9.70 18.59 9.70
N THR A 40 10.97 18.93 9.41
CA THR A 40 11.74 19.91 10.18
C THR A 40 11.55 21.31 9.63
N PHE A 41 11.53 21.47 8.31
CA PHE A 41 11.42 22.78 7.66
C PHE A 41 9.96 23.24 7.52
N ASP A 42 9.76 24.53 7.70
CA ASP A 42 8.50 25.24 7.47
C ASP A 42 8.27 25.50 5.97
N ILE A 43 7.03 25.84 5.60
CA ILE A 43 6.57 26.00 4.21
C ILE A 43 7.38 27.08 3.46
N VAL A 44 7.84 28.10 4.17
CA VAL A 44 8.56 29.24 3.58
C VAL A 44 10.07 28.99 3.40
N GLU A 45 10.59 27.90 3.96
CA GLU A 45 12.02 27.60 3.91
C GLU A 45 12.36 26.89 2.58
N PRO A 46 13.31 27.41 1.78
CA PRO A 46 13.66 26.80 0.49
C PRO A 46 14.20 25.36 0.63
N GLU A 47 14.79 25.04 1.79
CA GLU A 47 15.27 23.70 2.13
C GLU A 47 14.15 22.66 2.17
N LEU A 48 12.90 23.08 2.45
CA LEU A 48 11.74 22.19 2.35
C LEU A 48 11.55 21.70 0.92
N LEU A 49 11.60 22.61 -0.05
CA LEU A 49 11.40 22.27 -1.47
C LEU A 49 12.48 21.30 -1.94
N GLU A 50 13.73 21.56 -1.57
CA GLU A 50 14.86 20.66 -1.87
C GLU A 50 14.68 19.27 -1.23
N ALA A 51 14.20 19.21 0.01
CA ALA A 51 13.94 17.94 0.69
C ALA A 51 12.79 17.15 0.05
N VAL A 52 11.71 17.83 -0.37
CA VAL A 52 10.60 17.22 -1.11
C VAL A 52 11.09 16.68 -2.44
N GLU A 53 11.80 17.49 -3.23
CA GLU A 53 12.36 17.10 -4.54
C GLU A 53 13.23 15.85 -4.41
N LYS A 54 14.19 15.83 -3.48
CA LYS A 54 15.06 14.67 -3.25
C LYS A 54 14.28 13.41 -2.83
N TYR A 55 13.25 13.56 -2.01
CA TYR A 55 12.41 12.44 -1.60
C TYR A 55 11.62 11.90 -2.80
N THR A 56 10.96 12.77 -3.56
CA THR A 56 10.16 12.38 -4.73
C THR A 56 11.02 11.84 -5.87
N ASP A 57 12.24 12.34 -6.08
CA ASP A 57 13.20 11.79 -7.04
C ASP A 57 13.60 10.36 -6.66
N THR A 58 13.79 10.11 -5.36
CA THR A 58 14.10 8.76 -4.87
C THR A 58 12.91 7.82 -5.09
N LEU A 59 11.67 8.28 -4.85
CA LEU A 59 10.47 7.52 -5.16
C LEU A 59 10.30 7.27 -6.67
N GLN A 60 10.55 8.28 -7.50
CA GLN A 60 10.47 8.18 -8.96
C GLN A 60 11.47 7.16 -9.48
N TYR A 61 12.70 7.16 -8.96
CA TYR A 61 13.69 6.14 -9.27
C TYR A 61 13.19 4.73 -8.91
N LEU A 62 12.66 4.53 -7.71
CA LEU A 62 12.12 3.24 -7.29
C LEU A 62 10.91 2.81 -8.14
N TRP A 63 10.07 3.77 -8.53
CA TRP A 63 8.92 3.55 -9.41
C TRP A 63 9.35 3.05 -10.79
N GLU A 64 10.34 3.71 -11.41
CA GLU A 64 10.90 3.34 -12.70
C GLU A 64 11.56 1.96 -12.64
N PHE A 65 12.33 1.73 -11.57
CA PHE A 65 12.99 0.45 -11.34
C PHE A 65 11.98 -0.70 -11.20
N ALA A 66 10.91 -0.51 -10.44
CA ALA A 66 9.85 -1.51 -10.30
C ALA A 66 9.06 -1.71 -11.60
N LYS A 67 8.86 -0.65 -12.39
CA LYS A 67 8.23 -0.76 -13.70
C LYS A 67 9.04 -1.63 -14.65
N ASP A 68 10.37 -1.48 -14.66
CA ASP A 68 11.27 -2.33 -15.45
C ASP A 68 11.20 -3.80 -15.01
N LEU A 69 10.90 -4.05 -13.73
CA LEU A 69 10.64 -5.37 -13.16
C LEU A 69 9.19 -5.85 -13.36
N ASN A 70 8.32 -5.07 -14.00
CA ASN A 70 6.89 -5.35 -14.15
C ASN A 70 6.20 -5.60 -12.78
N LEU A 71 6.50 -4.76 -11.80
CA LEU A 71 5.92 -4.76 -10.45
C LEU A 71 4.95 -3.58 -10.31
N ASN A 72 3.80 -3.67 -10.99
CA ASN A 72 2.88 -2.55 -11.13
C ASN A 72 2.19 -2.19 -9.81
N GLY A 73 1.97 -3.16 -8.92
CA GLY A 73 1.39 -2.89 -7.61
C GLY A 73 2.30 -1.98 -6.78
N PHE A 74 3.61 -2.18 -6.86
CA PHE A 74 4.57 -1.29 -6.21
C PHE A 74 4.61 0.11 -6.86
N CYS A 75 4.49 0.22 -8.18
CA CYS A 75 4.37 1.51 -8.87
C CYS A 75 3.19 2.35 -8.33
N GLU A 76 2.04 1.72 -8.07
CA GLU A 76 0.88 2.41 -7.49
C GLU A 76 1.17 2.87 -6.04
N ILE A 77 1.91 2.08 -5.24
CA ILE A 77 2.34 2.50 -3.90
C ILE A 77 3.24 3.72 -3.98
N CYS A 78 4.27 3.72 -4.84
CA CYS A 78 5.16 4.87 -5.02
C CYS A 78 4.39 6.13 -5.41
N THR A 79 3.39 5.99 -6.29
CA THR A 79 2.52 7.11 -6.70
C THR A 79 1.76 7.65 -5.50
N PHE A 80 1.08 6.78 -4.74
CA PHE A 80 0.33 7.15 -3.54
C PHE A 80 1.20 7.86 -2.50
N ILE A 81 2.40 7.36 -2.22
CA ILE A 81 3.31 7.99 -1.26
C ILE A 81 3.81 9.34 -1.79
N SER A 82 4.15 9.44 -3.07
CA SER A 82 4.60 10.70 -3.68
C SER A 82 3.53 11.79 -3.58
N ASP A 83 2.28 11.45 -3.90
CA ASP A 83 1.14 12.38 -3.79
C ASP A 83 0.94 12.86 -2.35
N ASN A 84 1.05 11.94 -1.38
CA ASN A 84 0.92 12.29 0.04
C ASN A 84 2.11 13.09 0.59
N ILE A 85 3.33 12.88 0.07
CA ILE A 85 4.50 13.73 0.39
C ILE A 85 4.29 15.14 -0.14
N PHE A 86 3.80 15.25 -1.38
CA PHE A 86 3.48 16.55 -1.97
C PHE A 86 2.45 17.29 -1.13
N GLU A 87 1.34 16.65 -0.75
CA GLU A 87 0.34 17.27 0.15
C GLU A 87 0.88 17.58 1.55
N CYS A 88 1.75 16.72 2.10
CA CYS A 88 2.41 16.96 3.38
C CYS A 88 3.27 18.23 3.34
N SER A 89 3.88 18.55 2.19
CA SER A 89 4.75 19.72 2.05
C SER A 89 4.03 21.06 2.30
N PHE A 90 2.71 21.13 2.03
CA PHE A 90 1.89 22.33 2.25
C PHE A 90 1.33 22.46 3.67
N LYS A 91 1.58 21.49 4.55
CA LYS A 91 1.06 21.50 5.93
C LYS A 91 1.98 22.26 6.88
N SER A 92 1.45 22.71 8.01
CA SER A 92 2.29 23.29 9.06
C SER A 92 3.25 22.25 9.65
N LYS A 93 4.35 22.70 10.24
CA LYS A 93 5.32 21.82 10.92
C LYS A 93 4.68 20.89 11.95
N SER A 94 3.64 21.36 12.65
CA SER A 94 2.91 20.56 13.65
C SER A 94 2.12 19.42 13.00
N GLU A 95 1.45 19.69 11.89
CA GLU A 95 0.68 18.70 11.13
C GLU A 95 1.61 17.70 10.42
N LYS A 96 2.74 18.15 9.86
CA LYS A 96 3.76 17.26 9.26
C LYS A 96 4.27 16.22 10.26
N LYS A 97 4.51 16.62 11.51
CA LYS A 97 4.94 15.71 12.58
C LYS A 97 3.91 14.63 12.90
N LEU A 98 2.61 14.92 12.76
CA LEU A 98 1.55 13.93 12.94
C LEU A 98 1.54 12.87 11.84
N LEU A 99 2.04 13.22 10.64
CA LEU A 99 2.18 12.33 9.48
C LEU A 99 3.51 11.58 9.42
N PHE A 100 4.49 12.00 10.22
CA PHE A 100 5.84 11.43 10.19
C PHE A 100 5.83 9.91 10.40
N LYS A 101 5.06 9.45 11.39
CA LYS A 101 5.01 8.02 11.73
C LYS A 101 4.50 7.20 10.56
N GLN A 102 3.49 7.70 9.84
CA GLN A 102 2.94 7.09 8.64
C GLN A 102 4.03 7.12 7.56
N LEU A 103 4.46 8.30 7.13
CA LEU A 103 5.43 8.45 6.03
C LEU A 103 6.76 7.71 6.24
N ASN A 104 7.16 7.42 7.48
CA ASN A 104 8.38 6.66 7.77
C ASN A 104 8.16 5.13 7.81
N LEU A 105 6.91 4.65 7.94
CA LEU A 105 6.59 3.22 8.11
C LEU A 105 6.47 2.48 6.78
N TRP A 106 6.01 3.14 5.71
CA TRP A 106 5.73 2.45 4.44
C TRP A 106 6.91 1.66 3.84
N PRO A 107 8.20 2.09 3.92
CA PRO A 107 9.28 1.31 3.33
C PRO A 107 9.42 -0.05 4.02
N GLN A 108 9.24 -0.10 5.33
CA GLN A 108 9.25 -1.34 6.10
C GLN A 108 8.09 -2.26 5.68
N LEU A 109 6.87 -1.73 5.55
CA LEU A 109 5.71 -2.51 5.12
C LEU A 109 5.90 -3.09 3.71
N VAL A 110 6.54 -2.34 2.81
CA VAL A 110 6.91 -2.86 1.50
C VAL A 110 7.94 -3.99 1.62
N LEU A 111 8.99 -3.83 2.42
CA LEU A 111 9.98 -4.90 2.61
C LEU A 111 9.33 -6.17 3.17
N GLU A 112 8.41 -6.03 4.12
CA GLU A 112 7.62 -7.15 4.66
C GLU A 112 6.76 -7.82 3.59
N TYR A 113 6.14 -7.04 2.70
CA TYR A 113 5.46 -7.56 1.51
C TYR A 113 6.40 -8.30 0.56
N LEU A 114 7.58 -7.77 0.26
CA LEU A 114 8.53 -8.42 -0.64
C LEU A 114 9.03 -9.77 -0.08
N LEU A 115 9.11 -9.89 1.25
CA LEU A 115 9.47 -11.12 1.95
C LEU A 115 8.29 -12.09 2.12
N SER A 116 7.08 -11.58 2.31
CA SER A 116 5.86 -12.37 2.57
C SER A 116 4.65 -11.75 1.87
N PRO A 117 4.51 -11.95 0.54
CA PRO A 117 3.55 -11.19 -0.25
C PRO A 117 2.08 -11.38 0.15
N ASP A 118 1.68 -12.57 0.59
CA ASP A 118 0.30 -12.87 0.97
C ASP A 118 -0.18 -12.07 2.20
N SER A 119 0.67 -11.97 3.24
CA SER A 119 0.36 -11.18 4.45
C SER A 119 0.63 -9.70 4.20
N GLY A 120 1.80 -9.37 3.65
CA GLY A 120 2.20 -7.98 3.47
C GLY A 120 1.31 -7.21 2.49
N THR A 121 0.67 -7.88 1.51
CA THR A 121 -0.36 -7.22 0.68
C THR A 121 -1.51 -6.70 1.55
N LYS A 122 -2.01 -7.48 2.51
CA LYS A 122 -3.11 -7.06 3.38
C LYS A 122 -2.68 -5.92 4.30
N ASP A 123 -1.45 -5.98 4.80
CA ASP A 123 -0.90 -4.97 5.70
C ASP A 123 -0.73 -3.63 4.98
N ILE A 124 -0.18 -3.64 3.76
CA ILE A 124 -0.08 -2.45 2.90
C ILE A 124 -1.47 -1.87 2.63
N ILE A 125 -2.44 -2.68 2.22
CA ILE A 125 -3.78 -2.19 1.91
C ILE A 125 -4.45 -1.58 3.13
N THR A 126 -4.34 -2.23 4.28
CA THR A 126 -4.85 -1.70 5.56
C THR A 126 -4.21 -0.35 5.89
N TYR A 127 -2.90 -0.25 5.66
CA TYR A 127 -2.11 0.95 5.92
C TYR A 127 -2.46 2.13 4.99
N ILE A 128 -2.58 1.93 3.68
CA ILE A 128 -2.93 3.02 2.75
C ILE A 128 -4.39 3.46 2.87
N CYS A 129 -5.27 2.61 3.42
CA CYS A 129 -6.67 2.93 3.68
C CYS A 129 -6.94 3.67 5.01
N GLN A 130 -5.91 4.01 5.79
CA GLN A 130 -6.09 4.74 7.04
C GLN A 130 -6.64 6.16 6.79
N ASP A 131 -7.53 6.63 7.66
CA ASP A 131 -8.17 7.96 7.52
C ASP A 131 -7.27 9.15 7.89
N ASN A 132 -6.01 8.90 8.23
CA ASN A 132 -5.05 9.93 8.62
C ASN A 132 -4.18 10.42 7.45
N TRP A 133 -4.35 9.86 6.25
CA TRP A 133 -3.66 10.31 5.04
C TRP A 133 -4.22 11.63 4.53
N PRO A 134 -3.38 12.60 4.10
CA PRO A 134 -3.84 13.79 3.39
C PRO A 134 -4.68 13.45 2.16
N ILE A 135 -4.24 12.47 1.36
CA ILE A 135 -4.97 11.95 0.21
C ILE A 135 -5.42 10.53 0.52
N HIS A 136 -6.72 10.34 0.56
CA HIS A 136 -7.32 9.04 0.81
C HIS A 136 -7.37 8.19 -0.44
N VAL A 137 -7.08 6.90 -0.27
CA VAL A 137 -7.33 5.92 -1.31
C VAL A 137 -8.82 5.56 -1.37
N SER A 138 -9.41 5.63 -2.56
CA SER A 138 -10.77 5.12 -2.75
C SER A 138 -10.79 3.60 -2.63
N ARG A 139 -11.89 3.02 -2.12
CA ARG A 139 -12.06 1.54 -2.04
C ARG A 139 -11.78 0.84 -3.37
N LYS A 140 -12.22 1.44 -4.49
CA LYS A 140 -11.98 0.90 -5.84
C LYS A 140 -10.48 0.87 -6.16
N HIS A 141 -9.76 1.95 -5.83
CA HIS A 141 -8.32 2.04 -6.07
C HIS A 141 -7.54 1.09 -5.15
N ALA A 142 -7.88 0.99 -3.87
CA ALA A 142 -7.28 0.03 -2.95
C ALA A 142 -7.43 -1.43 -3.45
N ASN A 143 -8.63 -1.79 -3.93
CA ASN A 143 -8.85 -3.10 -4.54
C ASN A 143 -7.98 -3.32 -5.80
N ASN A 144 -7.80 -2.29 -6.63
CA ASN A 144 -6.91 -2.38 -7.79
C ASN A 144 -5.46 -2.61 -7.35
N ILE A 145 -4.95 -1.83 -6.39
CA ILE A 145 -3.60 -2.00 -5.84
C ILE A 145 -3.42 -3.42 -5.31
N SER A 146 -4.38 -3.94 -4.53
CA SER A 146 -4.34 -5.31 -4.00
C SER A 146 -4.20 -6.35 -5.11
N VAL A 147 -5.00 -6.23 -6.17
CA VAL A 147 -4.94 -7.13 -7.32
C VAL A 147 -3.60 -7.04 -8.05
N GLN A 148 -3.02 -5.85 -8.18
CA GLN A 148 -1.71 -5.68 -8.81
C GLN A 148 -0.58 -6.26 -7.96
N LEU A 149 -0.58 -6.00 -6.64
CA LEU A 149 0.37 -6.61 -5.71
C LEU A 149 0.29 -8.15 -5.78
N THR A 150 -0.92 -8.73 -5.82
CA THR A 150 -1.06 -10.18 -6.01
C THR A 150 -0.44 -10.69 -7.32
N LYS A 151 -0.62 -9.96 -8.42
CA LYS A 151 -0.04 -10.31 -9.72
C LYS A 151 1.48 -10.19 -9.74
N ASP A 152 2.04 -9.26 -8.97
CA ASP A 152 3.48 -9.01 -8.93
C ASP A 152 4.26 -10.23 -8.41
N TYR A 153 3.67 -11.03 -7.50
CA TYR A 153 4.30 -12.24 -6.96
C TYR A 153 3.69 -13.57 -7.46
N THR A 154 2.46 -13.57 -7.99
CA THR A 154 1.86 -14.82 -8.48
C THR A 154 2.50 -15.21 -9.82
N ILE A 155 3.25 -16.31 -9.81
CA ILE A 155 3.86 -16.92 -11.00
C ILE A 155 2.78 -17.11 -12.08
N GLY A 156 3.09 -16.73 -13.31
CA GLY A 156 2.26 -17.03 -14.48
C GLY A 156 2.18 -18.53 -14.80
N ILE A 157 1.55 -19.34 -13.95
CA ILE A 157 1.22 -20.76 -14.19
C ILE A 157 0.04 -20.89 -15.18
N ILE A 158 -0.14 -19.92 -16.08
CA ILE A 158 -1.15 -20.01 -17.16
C ILE A 158 -0.48 -19.77 -18.52
N LYS A 159 0.54 -20.56 -18.85
CA LYS A 159 0.86 -20.87 -20.27
C LYS A 159 1.40 -22.30 -20.40
N THR A 160 0.50 -23.29 -20.43
CA THR A 160 0.55 -24.53 -21.25
C THR A 160 -0.58 -25.50 -20.89
N LYS A 161 -1.82 -25.18 -21.31
CA LYS A 161 -2.83 -26.20 -21.64
C LYS A 161 -3.45 -25.90 -22.99
N ASN A 162 -2.60 -25.92 -24.03
CA ASN A 162 -3.01 -26.29 -25.37
C ASN A 162 -2.30 -27.60 -25.74
N ALA A 163 -2.52 -28.62 -24.90
CA ALA A 163 -2.39 -29.99 -25.35
C ALA A 163 -3.63 -30.28 -26.20
N LYS A 164 -3.42 -30.48 -27.50
CA LYS A 164 -4.40 -31.10 -28.40
C LYS A 164 -5.05 -32.29 -27.69
N SER A 165 -6.37 -32.33 -27.66
CA SER A 165 -7.08 -33.60 -27.62
C SER A 165 -8.28 -33.58 -28.57
N PRO A 166 -8.61 -34.74 -29.15
CA PRO A 166 -9.40 -34.86 -30.36
C PRO A 166 -10.90 -34.82 -30.06
N LYS A 167 -11.64 -34.46 -31.10
CA LYS A 167 -13.08 -34.59 -31.29
C LYS A 167 -13.72 -35.72 -30.46
N GLN A 168 -14.72 -35.38 -29.64
CA GLN A 168 -15.91 -36.21 -29.49
C GLN A 168 -17.16 -35.33 -29.47
N GLU A 169 -17.88 -35.45 -30.57
CA GLU A 169 -19.28 -35.14 -30.80
C GLU A 169 -20.15 -36.07 -29.94
N ASN A 170 -21.02 -35.51 -29.11
CA ASN A 170 -22.33 -36.11 -28.83
C ASN A 170 -23.32 -35.13 -28.17
N LYS A 171 -24.57 -35.29 -28.58
CA LYS A 171 -25.75 -34.44 -28.38
C LYS A 171 -26.37 -34.54 -26.96
N ILE A 172 -26.73 -33.39 -26.38
CA ILE A 172 -28.06 -32.91 -25.85
C ILE A 172 -29.04 -34.00 -25.34
N PRO A 173 -29.76 -33.86 -24.18
CA PRO A 173 -30.69 -32.74 -23.91
C PRO A 173 -30.82 -32.14 -22.49
N GLN A 174 -31.52 -30.99 -22.54
CA GLN A 174 -31.99 -30.05 -21.52
C GLN A 174 -32.82 -30.65 -20.37
N GLU A 175 -32.90 -29.86 -19.29
CA GLU A 175 -34.05 -29.50 -18.45
C GLU A 175 -33.80 -29.74 -16.96
N ASN A 176 -33.68 -28.65 -16.19
CA ASN A 176 -34.67 -28.27 -15.19
C ASN A 176 -34.25 -27.03 -14.38
N GLU A 177 -35.23 -26.14 -14.24
CA GLU A 177 -35.26 -24.95 -13.39
C GLU A 177 -35.34 -25.36 -11.91
N THR A 178 -34.67 -24.65 -10.99
CA THR A 178 -35.29 -24.27 -9.70
C THR A 178 -34.57 -23.13 -8.97
N SER A 179 -35.36 -22.09 -8.69
CA SER A 179 -35.40 -21.11 -7.57
C SER A 179 -34.17 -20.49 -6.90
N ILE A 180 -34.27 -19.16 -6.88
CA ILE A 180 -33.67 -18.13 -6.00
C ILE A 180 -34.19 -18.27 -4.55
N GLN A 181 -33.43 -17.68 -3.60
CA GLN A 181 -33.69 -17.43 -2.15
C GLN A 181 -32.95 -18.47 -1.29
N GLU A 182 -32.05 -18.14 -0.36
CA GLU A 182 -32.24 -17.26 0.79
C GLU A 182 -30.97 -17.33 1.66
N ILE A 183 -30.06 -16.33 1.63
CA ILE A 183 -29.06 -16.16 2.72
C ILE A 183 -28.67 -14.67 2.84
N ALA A 184 -29.65 -13.85 3.25
CA ALA A 184 -29.43 -12.49 3.71
C ALA A 184 -30.17 -12.33 5.04
N SER A 185 -29.58 -12.83 6.13
CA SER A 185 -29.97 -12.52 7.51
C SER A 185 -29.19 -13.46 8.44
N GLU A 186 -27.99 -13.07 8.88
CA GLU A 186 -27.39 -13.50 10.17
C GLU A 186 -25.95 -13.00 10.29
N LEU A 187 -25.78 -11.68 10.46
CA LEU A 187 -24.55 -11.10 11.05
C LEU A 187 -24.79 -9.60 11.35
N SER A 188 -25.90 -9.28 12.02
CA SER A 188 -26.25 -7.89 12.37
C SER A 188 -26.79 -7.71 13.80
N SER A 189 -26.45 -8.59 14.75
CA SER A 189 -27.05 -8.52 16.10
C SER A 189 -26.13 -8.82 17.29
N LYS A 190 -24.79 -8.79 17.17
CA LYS A 190 -23.89 -9.12 18.31
C LYS A 190 -22.76 -8.14 18.65
N GLN A 191 -22.74 -6.92 18.11
CA GLN A 191 -21.67 -5.94 18.44
C GLN A 191 -22.14 -4.60 19.01
N ILE A 192 -23.44 -4.40 19.30
CA ILE A 192 -23.94 -3.10 19.81
C ILE A 192 -23.94 -3.01 21.35
N GLU A 193 -23.73 -4.10 22.10
CA GLU A 193 -23.78 -4.05 23.57
C GLU A 193 -22.44 -3.79 24.31
N GLN A 194 -21.33 -3.52 23.61
CA GLN A 194 -20.04 -3.22 24.28
C GLN A 194 -19.65 -1.74 24.31
N ALA A 195 -20.50 -0.81 23.83
CA ALA A 195 -20.15 0.61 23.71
C ALA A 195 -20.72 1.56 24.80
N ILE A 196 -21.43 1.07 25.84
CA ILE A 196 -22.12 1.96 26.79
C ILE A 196 -21.37 2.18 28.13
N ASN A 197 -20.23 1.52 28.38
CA ASN A 197 -19.64 1.50 29.74
C ASN A 197 -18.34 2.30 29.96
N ALA A 198 -18.02 3.30 29.12
CA ALA A 198 -16.80 4.10 29.27
C ALA A 198 -16.99 5.59 29.65
N ASP A 199 -18.21 6.10 29.74
CA ASP A 199 -18.46 7.55 30.00
C ASP A 199 -18.68 7.91 31.49
N LYS A 200 -17.97 7.26 32.41
CA LYS A 200 -18.16 7.53 33.85
C LYS A 200 -16.88 7.60 34.69
N ILE A 201 -15.85 8.29 34.21
CA ILE A 201 -14.70 8.70 35.05
C ILE A 201 -14.19 10.09 34.62
N ILE A 202 -15.04 11.12 34.70
CA ILE A 202 -14.59 12.54 34.78
C ILE A 202 -15.58 13.28 35.69
N ALA A 203 -15.32 13.31 37.00
CA ALA A 203 -15.84 14.33 37.92
C ALA A 203 -15.35 14.06 39.36
N SER A 204 -14.12 14.46 39.69
CA SER A 204 -13.73 14.83 41.06
C SER A 204 -12.22 15.11 41.12
N GLU A 205 -11.84 16.40 41.12
CA GLU A 205 -10.95 17.02 42.13
C GLU A 205 -10.55 18.42 41.66
N GLU A 206 -11.43 19.37 42.00
CA GLU A 206 -11.14 20.78 42.13
C GLU A 206 -10.74 21.00 43.60
N GLU A 207 -9.46 21.21 43.90
CA GLU A 207 -9.04 21.89 45.13
C GLU A 207 -7.87 22.82 44.87
N ALA A 208 -8.12 24.11 45.02
CA ALA A 208 -7.13 25.16 45.19
C ALA A 208 -6.67 25.22 46.65
N PRO A 209 -5.42 25.61 46.93
CA PRO A 209 -5.10 26.26 48.19
C PRO A 209 -4.84 27.75 48.00
N LYS A 210 -5.70 28.53 48.66
CA LYS A 210 -5.36 29.82 49.27
C LYS A 210 -4.28 29.59 50.33
N ASN A 211 -3.28 30.48 50.38
CA ASN A 211 -2.71 31.11 51.60
C ASN A 211 -1.34 31.73 51.25
N LEU A 212 -1.20 33.06 51.36
CA LEU A 212 -0.75 33.79 52.55
C LEU A 212 0.72 33.48 52.89
N TYR A 213 1.66 34.27 52.37
CA TYR A 213 2.40 35.33 53.06
C TYR A 213 3.42 35.97 52.11
#